data_AF-A0A5E4HTJ7-F1
#
_entry.id   AF-A0A5E4HTJ7-F1
#
_cell.length_a   1.000
_cell.length_b   1.000
_cell.length_c   1.000
_cell.angle_alpha   90.00
_cell.angle_beta   90.00
_cell.angle_gamma   90.00
#
_symmetry.space_group_name_H-M   'P 1'
#
loop_
_entity.id
_entity.type
_entity.pdbx_description
1 polymer ?
#
loop_
_entity_poly.entity_id
_entity_poly.type
_entity_poly.pdbx_seq_one_letter_code
_entity_poly.pdbx_strand_id
1 'polypeptide(L)'
;MEIIEILRIIAGSIFVLFIPGLAWSFIFFGRDEIDVIERIALSFGLSIAILPLVVFYLSYLLGIRITLINSTIIILLITLIPAALYIAKNLGVIPDKLTR
;
A
#
# COMPACT_ATOMS: atom_id res chain seq x y z
N MET A 1 16.73 8.87 23.67
CA MET A 1 15.57 8.53 22.83
C MET A 1 14.73 7.55 23.63
N GLU A 2 13.48 7.88 23.93
CA GLU A 2 12.61 6.96 24.66
C GLU A 2 12.22 5.77 23.77
N ILE A 3 12.01 4.59 24.36
CA ILE A 3 11.65 3.36 23.63
C ILE A 3 10.39 3.56 22.77
N ILE A 4 9.45 4.36 23.27
CA ILE A 4 8.19 4.69 22.58
C ILE A 4 8.45 5.42 21.25
N GLU A 5 9.45 6.30 21.22
CA GLU A 5 9.80 7.06 20.01
C GLU A 5 10.41 6.14 18.94
N ILE A 6 11.30 5.24 19.35
CA ILE A 6 11.90 4.23 18.45
C ILE A 6 10.80 3.38 17.83
N LEU A 7 9.88 2.88 18.66
CA LEU A 7 8.79 2.04 18.20
C LEU A 7 7.88 2.78 17.21
N ARG A 8 7.57 4.04 17.48
CA ARG A 8 6.76 4.90 16.58
C ARG A 8 7.44 5.10 15.23
N ILE A 9 8.75 5.36 15.21
CA ILE A 9 9.50 5.57 13.97
C ILE A 9 9.51 4.29 13.13
N ILE A 10 9.79 3.14 13.76
CA ILE A 10 9.83 1.85 13.07
C ILE A 10 8.45 1.48 12.54
N ALA A 11 7.42 1.55 13.38
CA ALA A 11 6.04 1.23 13.00
C ALA A 11 5.52 2.16 11.89
N GLY A 12 5.77 3.47 12.01
CA GLY A 12 5.39 4.45 10.99
C GLY A 12 6.11 4.21 9.66
N SER A 13 7.41 3.88 9.71
CA SER A 13 8.19 3.58 8.51
C SER A 13 7.65 2.34 7.79
N ILE A 14 7.34 1.26 8.51
CA ILE A 14 6.74 0.06 7.93
C ILE A 14 5.36 0.36 7.34
N PHE A 15 4.53 1.10 8.08
CA PHE A 15 3.18 1.47 7.66
C PHE A 15 3.16 2.29 6.37
N VAL A 16 4.12 3.21 6.20
CA VAL A 16 4.20 4.09 5.02
C VAL A 16 4.97 3.42 3.87
N LEU A 17 6.13 2.83 4.15
CA LEU A 17 7.07 2.41 3.10
C LEU A 17 6.93 0.96 2.66
N PHE A 18 6.18 0.12 3.38
CA PHE A 18 6.13 -1.30 3.09
C PHE A 18 4.71 -1.83 2.89
N ILE A 19 3.81 -1.59 3.85
CA ILE A 19 2.46 -2.19 3.84
C ILE A 19 1.65 -1.88 2.57
N PRO A 20 1.59 -0.64 2.06
CA PRO A 20 0.76 -0.33 0.89
C PRO A 20 1.28 -1.02 -0.36
N GLY A 21 2.59 -0.95 -0.62
CA GLY A 21 3.20 -1.62 -1.75
C GLY A 21 3.14 -3.14 -1.65
N LEU A 22 3.18 -3.72 -0.44
CA LEU A 22 2.96 -5.15 -0.24
C LEU A 22 1.55 -5.56 -0.70
N ALA A 23 0.52 -4.82 -0.32
CA ALA A 23 -0.85 -5.11 -0.74
C ALA A 23 -1.00 -5.05 -2.28
N TRP A 24 -0.41 -4.04 -2.91
CA TRP A 24 -0.39 -3.93 -4.38
C TRP A 24 0.44 -5.03 -5.05
N SER A 25 1.54 -5.48 -4.43
CA SER A 25 2.37 -6.56 -4.97
C SER A 25 1.58 -7.84 -5.20
N PHE A 26 0.59 -8.14 -4.36
CA PHE A 26 -0.25 -9.34 -4.49
C PHE A 26 -1.33 -9.21 -5.58
N ILE A 27 -1.68 -7.98 -5.94
CA ILE A 27 -2.60 -7.69 -7.04
C ILE A 27 -1.84 -7.72 -8.38
N PHE A 28 -0.67 -7.10 -8.45
CA PHE A 28 0.10 -7.02 -9.69
C PHE A 28 0.89 -8.29 -10.00
N PHE A 29 1.36 -9.01 -8.98
CA PHE A 29 2.21 -10.19 -9.17
C PHE A 29 1.66 -11.39 -8.41
N GLY A 30 1.36 -12.45 -9.15
CA GLY A 30 0.95 -13.74 -8.62
C GLY A 30 1.99 -14.35 -7.67
N ARG A 31 1.57 -15.34 -6.86
CA ARG A 31 2.49 -15.98 -5.89
C ARG A 31 3.64 -16.72 -6.56
N ASP A 32 3.42 -17.25 -7.75
CA ASP A 32 4.40 -18.06 -8.48
C ASP A 32 5.20 -17.22 -9.50
N GLU A 33 4.94 -15.91 -9.60
CA GLU A 33 5.61 -15.03 -10.58
C GLU A 33 6.89 -14.38 -10.04
N ILE A 34 6.95 -14.12 -8.73
CA ILE A 34 8.09 -13.46 -8.07
C ILE A 34 8.38 -14.12 -6.72
N ASP A 35 9.65 -14.17 -6.35
CA ASP A 35 10.07 -14.71 -5.07
C ASP A 35 9.80 -13.75 -3.89
N VAL A 36 10.10 -14.20 -2.67
CA VAL A 36 9.86 -13.41 -1.46
C VAL A 36 10.74 -12.16 -1.40
N ILE A 37 11.98 -12.24 -1.86
CA ILE A 37 12.95 -11.14 -1.81
C ILE A 37 12.57 -10.06 -2.82
N GLU A 38 12.23 -10.46 -4.04
CA GLU A 38 11.68 -9.62 -5.10
C GLU A 38 10.40 -8.95 -4.64
N ARG A 39 9.49 -9.70 -3.99
CA ARG A 39 8.25 -9.12 -3.43
C ARG A 39 8.53 -8.07 -2.36
N ILE A 40 9.50 -8.31 -1.48
CA ILE A 40 9.90 -7.32 -0.47
C ILE A 40 10.45 -6.07 -1.16
N ALA A 41 11.36 -6.22 -2.12
CA ALA A 41 11.95 -5.10 -2.86
C ALA A 41 10.86 -4.30 -3.62
N LEU A 42 9.95 -4.99 -4.31
CA LEU A 42 8.83 -4.39 -5.01
C LEU A 42 7.85 -3.69 -4.06
N SER A 43 7.65 -4.20 -2.85
CA SER A 43 6.79 -3.55 -1.84
C SER A 43 7.31 -2.17 -1.44
N PHE A 44 8.63 -2.02 -1.30
CA PHE A 44 9.24 -0.72 -1.07
C PHE A 44 9.12 0.19 -2.29
N GLY A 45 9.46 -0.32 -3.48
CA GLY A 45 9.36 0.44 -4.73
C GLY A 45 7.94 0.95 -5.01
N LEU A 46 6.93 0.09 -4.85
CA LEU A 46 5.52 0.42 -5.03
C LEU A 46 5.05 1.45 -4.01
N SER A 47 5.46 1.37 -2.74
CA SER A 47 5.07 2.37 -1.73
C SER A 47 5.68 3.74 -2.04
N ILE A 48 6.95 3.78 -2.42
CA ILE A 48 7.67 5.02 -2.79
C ILE A 48 7.08 5.63 -4.06
N ALA A 49 6.57 4.83 -5.00
CA ALA A 49 5.89 5.34 -6.18
C ALA A 49 4.46 5.81 -5.87
N ILE A 50 3.63 4.93 -5.31
CA ILE A 50 2.19 5.13 -5.16
C ILE A 50 1.87 6.22 -4.13
N LEU A 51 2.50 6.20 -2.96
CA LEU A 51 2.10 7.14 -1.89
C LEU A 51 2.36 8.61 -2.26
N PRO A 52 3.57 9.01 -2.70
CA PRO A 52 3.81 10.39 -3.08
C PRO A 52 2.93 10.81 -4.25
N LEU A 53 2.72 9.95 -5.25
CA LEU A 53 1.87 10.27 -6.39
C LEU A 53 0.41 10.50 -5.97
N VAL A 54 -0.18 9.59 -5.18
CA VAL A 54 -1.58 9.75 -4.75
C VAL A 54 -1.74 10.97 -3.86
N VAL A 55 -0.87 11.17 -2.88
CA VAL A 55 -0.92 12.35 -2.01
C VAL A 55 -0.71 13.63 -2.82
N PHE A 56 0.23 13.64 -3.76
CA PHE A 56 0.46 14.77 -4.66
C PHE A 56 -0.78 15.09 -5.48
N TYR A 57 -1.38 14.12 -6.16
CA TYR A 57 -2.56 14.35 -6.99
C TYR A 57 -3.75 14.82 -6.15
N LEU A 58 -4.02 14.19 -5.00
CA LEU A 58 -5.09 14.60 -4.11
C LEU A 58 -4.86 16.01 -3.54
N SER A 59 -3.62 16.36 -3.20
CA SER A 59 -3.30 17.68 -2.66
C SER A 59 -3.27 18.77 -3.72
N TYR A 60 -2.66 18.51 -4.87
CA TYR A 60 -2.42 19.50 -5.91
C TYR A 60 -3.64 19.71 -6.80
N LEU A 61 -4.33 18.64 -7.20
CA LEU A 61 -5.49 18.75 -8.10
C LEU A 61 -6.80 18.99 -7.34
N LEU A 62 -7.01 18.27 -6.23
CA LEU A 62 -8.27 18.33 -5.48
C LEU A 62 -8.21 19.28 -4.28
N GLY A 63 -7.05 19.90 -4.01
CA GLY A 63 -6.87 20.84 -2.90
C GLY A 63 -6.97 20.21 -1.51
N ILE A 64 -6.84 18.88 -1.40
CA ILE A 64 -6.91 18.18 -0.11
C ILE A 64 -5.67 18.55 0.71
N ARG A 65 -5.89 19.10 1.91
CA ARG A 65 -4.79 19.45 2.81
C ARG A 65 -4.07 18.19 3.29
N ILE A 66 -2.75 18.19 3.19
CA ILE A 66 -1.89 17.14 3.75
C ILE A 66 -1.84 17.33 5.26
N THR A 67 -2.75 16.67 5.97
CA THR A 67 -2.78 16.58 7.43
C THR A 67 -2.52 15.15 7.85
N LEU A 68 -2.08 14.93 9.09
CA LEU A 68 -1.84 13.58 9.61
C LEU A 68 -3.05 12.66 9.42
N ILE A 69 -4.26 13.18 9.66
CA ILE A 69 -5.52 12.45 9.53
C ILE A 69 -5.76 12.07 8.06
N ASN A 70 -5.70 13.04 7.16
CA ASN A 70 -5.94 12.80 5.73
C ASN A 70 -4.91 11.83 5.14
N SER A 71 -3.63 12.02 5.44
CA SER A 71 -2.57 11.13 4.98
C SER A 71 -2.76 9.70 5.49
N THR A 72 -3.15 9.53 6.76
CA THR A 72 -3.42 8.21 7.34
C THR A 72 -4.61 7.53 6.64
N ILE A 73 -5.71 8.25 6.42
CA ILE A 73 -6.88 7.73 5.72
C ILE A 73 -6.52 7.31 4.28
N ILE A 74 -5.77 8.15 3.56
CA ILE A 74 -5.32 7.86 2.19
C ILE A 74 -4.48 6.58 2.16
N ILE A 75 -3.49 6.44 3.05
CA ILE A 75 -2.63 5.24 3.12
C ILE A 75 -3.47 4.00 3.44
N LEU A 76 -4.42 4.10 4.38
CA LEU A 76 -5.33 3.00 4.70
C LEU A 76 -6.18 2.60 3.49
N LEU A 77 -6.76 3.54 2.76
CA LEU A 77 -7.57 3.23 1.57
C LEU A 77 -6.72 2.58 0.47
N ILE A 78 -5.54 3.13 0.17
CA ILE A 78 -4.61 2.57 -0.82
C ILE A 78 -4.18 1.14 -0.45
N THR A 79 -4.16 0.80 0.83
CA THR A 79 -3.79 -0.53 1.33
C THR A 79 -4.99 -1.49 1.34
N LEU A 80 -6.12 -1.05 1.89
CA LEU A 80 -7.28 -1.90 2.14
C LEU A 80 -8.00 -2.30 0.84
N ILE A 81 -8.05 -1.42 -0.16
CA ILE A 81 -8.67 -1.72 -1.45
C ILE A 81 -8.00 -2.92 -2.14
N PRO A 82 -6.69 -2.92 -2.45
CA PRO A 82 -6.03 -4.08 -3.07
C PRO A 82 -6.03 -5.30 -2.15
N ALA A 83 -5.91 -5.13 -0.83
CA ALA A 83 -6.02 -6.26 0.10
C ALA A 83 -7.39 -6.94 0.03
N ALA A 84 -8.48 -6.15 0.01
CA ALA A 84 -9.84 -6.66 -0.12
C ALA A 84 -10.06 -7.36 -1.47
N LEU A 85 -9.56 -6.77 -2.56
CA LEU A 85 -9.63 -7.38 -3.90
C LEU A 85 -8.89 -8.72 -3.95
N TYR A 86 -7.69 -8.80 -3.34
CA TYR A 86 -6.91 -10.01 -3.28
C TYR A 86 -7.62 -11.12 -2.51
N ILE A 87 -8.19 -10.78 -1.34
CA ILE A 87 -8.96 -11.72 -0.52
C ILE A 87 -10.22 -12.18 -1.28
N ALA A 88 -10.96 -11.26 -1.89
CA ALA A 88 -12.17 -11.58 -2.63
C ALA A 88 -11.90 -12.46 -3.86
N LYS A 89 -10.76 -12.27 -4.54
CA LYS A 89 -10.27 -13.17 -5.60
C LYS A 89 -9.99 -14.56 -5.04
N ASN A 90 -9.26 -14.66 -3.93
CA ASN A 90 -8.94 -15.96 -3.32
C ASN A 90 -10.17 -16.72 -2.80
N LEU A 91 -11.23 -16.00 -2.43
CA LEU A 91 -12.51 -16.59 -2.00
C LEU A 91 -13.44 -16.93 -3.18
N GLY A 92 -13.05 -16.64 -4.41
CA GLY A 92 -13.87 -16.91 -5.61
C GLY A 92 -15.11 -16.02 -5.73
N VAL A 93 -15.17 -14.91 -4.99
CA VAL A 93 -16.31 -13.97 -5.01
C VAL A 93 -16.28 -13.08 -6.26
N ILE A 94 -15.08 -12.76 -6.77
CA ILE A 94 -14.89 -11.94 -7.96
C ILE A 94 -14.57 -12.84 -9.16
N PRO A 95 -15.33 -12.77 -10.27
CA PRO A 95 -15.05 -13.57 -11.46
C PRO A 95 -13.75 -13.13 -12.16
N ASP A 96 -12.92 -14.10 -12.54
CA ASP A 96 -11.58 -13.93 -13.14
C ASP A 96 -11.50 -13.05 -14.41
N LYS A 97 -12.65 -12.67 -15.00
CA LYS A 97 -12.73 -11.98 -16.30
C LYS A 97 -12.44 -10.47 -16.26
N LEU A 98 -12.22 -9.87 -15.10
CA LEU A 98 -11.99 -8.42 -14.96
C LEU A 98 -10.50 -8.02 -14.83
N THR A 99 -9.58 -8.99 -14.81
CA THR A 99 -8.16 -8.76 -14.44
C THR A 99 -7.17 -9.55 -15.30
N ARG A 100 -7.47 -9.78 -16.59
CA ARG A 100 -6.46 -10.22 -17.57
C ARG A 100 -5.97 -9.03 -18.37
#